data_AF-A0A4V3HGW5-F1
#
_entry.id   AF-A0A4V3HGW5-F1
#
_cell.length_a   1.000
_cell.length_b   1.000
_cell.length_c   1.000
_cell.angle_alpha   90.00
_cell.angle_beta   90.00
_cell.angle_gamma   90.00
#
_symmetry.space_group_name_H-M   'P 1'
#
loop_
_entity.id
_entity.type
_entity.pdbx_description
1 polymer ?
#
loop_
_entity_poly.entity_id
_entity_poly.type
_entity_poly.pdbx_seq_one_letter_code
_entity_poly.pdbx_strand_id
1 'polypeptide(L)'
;MAEYARKRKGFTLVELLIVIIIVGILTSAMLLLMGSAEDKAEATAILSDMRSMKSAMVIFKLEKGRWPDLASDETEIKKLFGGASLEGFDLVSSGDAYAYVLYDLTKNKGKSAGVKKKLALMADSSGLLQENTSKPPATPQPYTGGTIVEMKVH
;
A
#
# COMPACT_ATOMS: atom_id res chain seq x y z
N MET A 1 -9.00 66.13 32.14
CA MET A 1 -9.26 64.97 31.25
C MET A 1 -8.24 63.90 31.60
N ALA A 2 -8.60 62.87 32.37
CA ALA A 2 -7.66 61.82 32.77
C ALA A 2 -7.69 60.68 31.75
N GLU A 3 -6.55 60.40 31.13
CA GLU A 3 -6.36 59.28 30.20
C GLU A 3 -6.19 57.98 31.00
N TYR A 4 -7.18 57.09 30.94
CA TYR A 4 -7.09 55.77 31.56
C TYR A 4 -6.20 54.84 30.72
N ALA A 5 -4.92 54.75 31.07
CA ALA A 5 -4.01 53.76 30.48
C ALA A 5 -4.46 52.33 30.85
N ARG A 6 -4.93 51.56 29.86
CA ARG A 6 -5.31 50.15 30.03
C ARG A 6 -4.09 49.31 30.45
N LYS A 7 -4.15 48.70 31.65
CA LYS A 7 -3.16 47.70 32.09
C LYS A 7 -3.12 46.54 31.09
N ARG A 8 -2.00 46.34 30.41
CA ARG A 8 -1.75 45.14 29.62
C ARG A 8 -1.59 43.96 30.58
N LYS A 9 -2.52 43.00 30.54
CA LYS A 9 -2.36 41.72 31.23
C LYS A 9 -1.35 40.88 30.42
N GLY A 10 -0.23 40.53 31.04
CA GLY A 10 0.74 39.58 30.48
C GLY A 10 0.35 38.15 30.84
N PHE A 11 0.73 37.20 29.98
CA PHE A 11 0.62 35.77 30.25
C PHE A 11 1.53 35.39 31.43
N THR A 12 1.08 34.50 32.30
CA THR A 12 1.92 33.96 33.37
C THR A 12 2.85 32.87 32.83
N LEU A 13 4.05 32.73 33.41
CA LEU A 13 4.96 31.63 33.08
C LEU A 13 4.34 30.25 33.34
N VAL A 14 3.47 30.17 34.35
CA VAL A 14 2.76 28.93 34.72
C VAL A 14 1.72 28.55 33.68
N GLU A 15 0.98 29.50 33.11
CA GLU A 15 0.05 29.23 32.01
C GLU A 15 0.78 28.64 30.79
N LEU A 16 1.95 29.19 30.44
CA LEU A 16 2.72 28.63 29.31
C LEU A 16 3.31 27.25 29.64
N LEU A 17 3.77 27.04 30.88
CA LEU A 17 4.33 25.76 31.34
C LEU A 17 3.32 24.62 31.27
N ILE A 18 2.09 24.84 31.77
CA ILE A 18 1.05 23.82 31.72
C ILE A 18 0.68 23.46 30.27
N VAL A 19 0.66 24.45 29.37
CA VAL A 19 0.32 24.23 27.95
C VAL A 19 1.35 23.32 27.28
N ILE A 20 2.65 23.58 27.45
CA ILE A 20 3.68 22.73 26.83
C ILE A 20 3.70 21.32 27.41
N ILE A 21 3.36 21.15 28.69
CA ILE A 21 3.23 19.82 29.32
C ILE A 21 2.06 19.05 28.70
N ILE A 22 0.89 19.68 28.57
CA ILE A 22 -0.29 19.03 27.98
C ILE A 22 -0.03 18.68 26.51
N VAL A 23 0.54 19.61 25.73
CA VAL A 23 0.90 19.36 24.33
C VAL A 23 1.91 18.22 24.23
N GLY A 24 2.92 18.16 25.11
CA GLY A 24 3.90 17.07 25.13
C GLY A 24 3.30 15.69 25.41
N ILE A 25 2.29 15.60 26.28
CA ILE A 25 1.60 14.33 26.57
C ILE A 25 0.75 13.90 25.38
N LEU A 26 -0.01 14.83 24.79
CA LEU A 26 -0.87 14.54 23.63
C LEU A 26 -0.06 14.12 22.40
N THR A 27 1.04 14.81 22.10
CA THR A 27 1.91 14.47 20.97
C THR A 27 2.58 13.11 21.15
N SER A 28 3.02 12.78 22.37
CA SER A 28 3.62 11.47 22.67
C SER A 28 2.63 10.31 22.44
N ALA A 29 1.37 10.47 22.85
CA ALA A 29 0.34 9.44 22.63
C ALA A 29 -0.02 9.27 21.14
N MET A 30 -0.02 10.36 20.36
CA MET A 30 -0.31 10.32 18.92
C MET A 30 0.69 9.46 18.13
N LEU A 31 1.98 9.50 18.49
CA LEU A 31 3.02 8.74 17.79
C LEU A 31 2.79 7.22 17.84
N LEU A 32 2.30 6.71 18.97
CA LEU A 32 2.07 5.27 19.15
C LEU A 32 0.93 4.74 18.28
N LEU A 33 -0.06 5.57 17.97
CA LEU A 33 -1.22 5.19 17.16
C LEU A 33 -0.89 5.23 15.66
N MET A 34 0.04 6.09 15.24
CA MET A 34 0.30 6.39 13.84
C MET A 34 0.83 5.19 13.04
N GLY A 35 1.77 4.43 13.59
CA GLY A 35 2.39 3.30 12.86
C GLY A 35 1.37 2.25 12.40
N SER A 36 0.37 1.94 13.23
CA SER A 36 -0.65 0.94 12.88
C SER A 36 -1.64 1.42 11.79
N ALA A 37 -1.88 2.73 11.73
CA ALA A 37 -2.74 3.35 10.72
C ALA A 37 -2.00 3.49 9.38
N GLU A 38 -0.72 3.85 9.43
CA GLU A 38 0.19 3.90 8.28
C GLU A 38 0.31 2.53 7.61
N ASP A 39 0.57 1.46 8.38
CA ASP A 39 0.64 0.09 7.86
C ASP A 39 -0.64 -0.33 7.13
N LYS A 40 -1.81 0.08 7.65
CA LYS A 40 -3.11 -0.22 7.03
C LYS A 40 -3.31 0.56 5.74
N ALA A 41 -2.95 1.85 5.72
CA ALA A 41 -3.04 2.69 4.53
C ALA A 41 -2.13 2.15 3.42
N GLU A 42 -0.90 1.76 3.77
CA GLU A 42 0.06 1.18 2.83
C GLU A 42 -0.41 -0.18 2.28
N ALA A 43 -0.92 -1.08 3.13
CA ALA A 43 -1.53 -2.34 2.69
C ALA A 43 -2.70 -2.11 1.71
N THR A 44 -3.55 -1.13 2.00
CA THR A 44 -4.69 -0.77 1.14
C THR A 44 -4.23 -0.20 -0.19
N ALA A 45 -3.18 0.63 -0.18
CA ALA A 45 -2.58 1.19 -1.38
C ALA A 45 -2.00 0.08 -2.27
N ILE A 46 -1.23 -0.86 -1.71
CA ILE A 46 -0.69 -2.01 -2.45
C ILE A 46 -1.82 -2.81 -3.09
N LEU A 47 -2.88 -3.12 -2.33
CA LEU A 47 -4.03 -3.84 -2.86
C LEU A 47 -4.71 -3.09 -4.01
N SER A 48 -4.85 -1.77 -3.90
CA SER A 48 -5.40 -0.93 -4.97
C SER A 48 -4.52 -0.91 -6.22
N ASP A 49 -3.20 -0.81 -6.03
CA ASP A 49 -2.21 -0.82 -7.10
C ASP A 49 -2.25 -2.18 -7.83
N MET A 50 -2.30 -3.31 -7.10
CA MET A 50 -2.45 -4.65 -7.69
C MET A 50 -3.74 -4.83 -8.50
N ARG A 51 -4.88 -4.31 -8.01
CA ARG A 51 -6.16 -4.35 -8.75
C ARG A 51 -6.12 -3.52 -10.03
N SER A 52 -5.44 -2.37 -9.97
CA SER A 52 -5.24 -1.50 -11.13
C SER A 52 -4.33 -2.18 -12.15
N MET A 53 -3.27 -2.85 -11.70
CA MET A 53 -2.38 -3.65 -12.56
C MET A 53 -3.12 -4.81 -13.22
N LYS A 54 -3.95 -5.54 -12.45
CA LYS A 54 -4.82 -6.59 -13.00
C LYS A 54 -5.72 -6.05 -14.11
N SER A 55 -6.30 -4.88 -13.93
CA SER A 55 -7.15 -4.24 -14.94
C SER A 55 -6.35 -3.87 -16.20
N ALA A 56 -5.14 -3.34 -16.03
CA ALA A 56 -4.24 -3.04 -17.13
C ALA A 56 -3.87 -4.29 -17.95
N MET A 57 -3.59 -5.42 -17.30
CA MET A 57 -3.31 -6.68 -17.98
C MET A 57 -4.51 -7.20 -18.79
N VAL A 58 -5.73 -7.06 -18.26
CA VAL A 58 -6.95 -7.46 -18.97
C VAL A 58 -7.13 -6.60 -20.22
N ILE A 59 -6.96 -5.29 -20.11
CA ILE A 59 -7.05 -4.38 -21.26
C ILE A 59 -5.99 -4.73 -22.30
N PHE A 60 -4.74 -4.97 -21.88
CA PHE A 60 -3.67 -5.38 -22.77
C PHE A 60 -4.03 -6.66 -23.55
N LYS A 61 -4.59 -7.67 -22.86
CA LYS A 61 -5.04 -8.90 -23.51
C LYS A 61 -6.14 -8.64 -24.54
N LEU A 62 -7.09 -7.75 -24.24
CA LEU A 62 -8.15 -7.40 -25.17
C LEU A 62 -7.61 -6.72 -26.44
N GLU A 63 -6.54 -5.93 -26.31
CA GLU A 63 -5.93 -5.22 -27.44
C GLU A 63 -4.96 -6.08 -28.26
N LYS A 64 -4.17 -6.93 -27.60
CA LYS A 64 -3.05 -7.66 -28.22
C LYS A 64 -3.30 -9.16 -28.39
N GLY A 65 -4.38 -9.69 -27.81
CA GLY A 65 -4.74 -11.12 -27.88
C GLY A 65 -3.86 -12.04 -27.02
N ARG A 66 -2.92 -11.50 -26.24
CA ARG A 66 -2.04 -12.26 -25.34
C ARG A 66 -1.86 -11.53 -24.01
N TRP A 67 -1.46 -12.24 -22.97
CA TRP A 67 -1.06 -11.58 -21.73
C TRP A 67 0.26 -10.82 -21.90
N PRO A 68 0.43 -9.70 -21.18
CA PRO A 68 1.67 -8.94 -21.20
C PRO A 68 2.79 -9.64 -20.44
N ASP A 69 4.03 -9.35 -20.83
CA ASP A 69 5.24 -9.68 -20.10
C ASP A 69 6.02 -8.39 -19.85
N LEU A 70 6.41 -8.12 -18.60
CA LEU A 70 7.14 -6.89 -18.26
C LEU A 70 8.46 -6.76 -19.00
N ALA A 71 9.11 -7.87 -19.35
CA ALA A 71 10.39 -7.83 -20.05
C ALA A 71 10.27 -7.24 -21.48
N SER A 72 9.11 -7.37 -22.12
CA SER A 72 8.90 -6.94 -23.51
C SER A 72 7.89 -5.80 -23.66
N ASP A 73 6.93 -5.68 -22.74
CA ASP A 73 5.76 -4.80 -22.87
C ASP A 73 5.73 -3.68 -21.81
N GLU A 74 6.83 -3.44 -21.08
CA GLU A 74 6.90 -2.47 -19.97
C GLU A 74 6.26 -1.12 -20.31
N THR A 75 6.59 -0.57 -21.48
CA THR A 75 6.12 0.76 -21.91
C THR A 75 4.62 0.80 -22.18
N GLU A 76 4.03 -0.26 -22.73
CA GLU A 76 2.59 -0.33 -22.99
C GLU A 76 1.83 -0.55 -21.68
N ILE A 77 2.30 -1.47 -20.84
CA ILE A 77 1.69 -1.75 -19.54
C ILE A 77 1.76 -0.55 -18.62
N LYS A 78 2.88 0.18 -18.59
CA LYS A 78 3.01 1.39 -17.82
C LYS A 78 1.97 2.44 -18.22
N LYS A 79 1.65 2.56 -19.51
CA LYS A 79 0.59 3.48 -19.98
C LYS A 79 -0.79 3.03 -19.49
N LEU A 80 -1.10 1.74 -19.62
CA LEU A 80 -2.37 1.18 -19.16
C LEU A 80 -2.52 1.25 -17.63
N PHE A 81 -1.41 1.20 -16.91
CA PHE A 81 -1.34 1.38 -15.46
C PHE A 81 -1.37 2.86 -15.01
N GLY A 82 -1.61 3.81 -15.92
CA GLY A 82 -1.72 5.23 -15.58
C GLY A 82 -0.38 5.94 -15.34
N GLY A 83 0.73 5.36 -15.82
CA GLY A 83 2.06 5.97 -15.77
C GLY A 83 2.82 5.78 -14.45
N ALA A 84 2.22 5.10 -13.47
CA ALA A 84 2.83 4.82 -12.19
C ALA A 84 4.05 3.88 -12.31
N SER A 85 4.87 3.85 -11.26
CA SER A 85 6.05 2.97 -11.21
C SER A 85 5.63 1.51 -11.22
N LEU A 86 6.33 0.70 -12.02
CA LEU A 86 6.18 -0.75 -12.06
C LEU A 86 7.14 -1.45 -11.08
N GLU A 87 7.91 -0.68 -10.30
CA GLU A 87 8.85 -1.23 -9.34
C GLU A 87 8.16 -2.13 -8.31
N GLY A 88 8.64 -3.36 -8.18
CA GLY A 88 8.08 -4.38 -7.30
C GLY A 88 6.97 -5.21 -7.96
N PHE A 89 6.47 -4.85 -9.14
CA PHE A 89 5.54 -5.70 -9.88
C PHE A 89 6.28 -6.71 -10.74
N ASP A 90 5.72 -7.91 -10.79
CA ASP A 90 6.05 -8.91 -11.81
C ASP A 90 4.76 -9.48 -12.40
N LEU A 91 4.79 -9.86 -13.68
CA LEU A 91 3.64 -10.37 -14.42
C LEU A 91 3.97 -11.76 -14.94
N VAL A 92 3.30 -12.77 -14.39
CA VAL A 92 3.53 -14.17 -14.75
C VAL A 92 2.31 -14.70 -15.48
N SER A 93 2.53 -15.22 -16.68
CA SER A 93 1.47 -15.82 -17.48
C SER A 93 2.00 -17.03 -18.27
N SER A 94 1.10 -17.94 -18.64
CA SER A 94 1.43 -19.08 -19.51
C SER A 94 0.33 -19.29 -20.54
N GLY A 95 0.55 -18.77 -21.75
CA GLY A 95 -0.44 -18.80 -22.83
C GLY A 95 -1.80 -18.32 -22.33
N ASP A 96 -2.86 -19.09 -22.59
CA ASP A 96 -4.19 -18.83 -22.03
C ASP A 96 -4.51 -19.61 -20.75
N ALA A 97 -3.56 -20.40 -20.23
CA ALA A 97 -3.82 -21.26 -19.08
C ALA A 97 -3.99 -20.47 -17.77
N TYR A 98 -3.16 -19.43 -17.56
CA TYR A 98 -3.23 -18.60 -16.37
C TYR A 98 -2.49 -17.26 -16.55
N ALA A 99 -2.90 -16.27 -15.74
CA ALA A 99 -2.18 -15.01 -15.56
C ALA A 99 -2.28 -14.50 -14.13
N TYR A 100 -1.16 -14.00 -13.59
CA TYR A 100 -1.03 -13.47 -12.23
C TYR A 100 -0.27 -12.14 -12.22
N VAL A 101 -0.67 -11.27 -11.30
CA VAL A 101 0.12 -10.12 -10.86
C VAL A 101 0.83 -10.51 -9.58
N LEU A 102 2.14 -10.37 -9.55
CA LEU A 102 2.96 -10.54 -8.36
C LEU A 102 3.42 -9.17 -7.90
N TYR A 103 3.52 -8.99 -6.59
CA TYR A 103 4.08 -7.80 -5.98
C TYR A 103 5.09 -8.17 -4.89
N ASP A 104 6.34 -7.76 -5.08
CA ASP A 104 7.44 -7.92 -4.14
C ASP A 104 7.44 -6.80 -3.10
N LEU A 105 7.00 -7.17 -1.89
CA LEU A 105 6.88 -6.30 -0.73
C LEU A 105 8.25 -5.82 -0.20
N THR A 106 9.37 -6.33 -0.74
CA THR A 106 10.73 -5.91 -0.35
C THR A 106 11.27 -4.73 -1.16
N LYS A 107 10.73 -4.50 -2.36
CA LYS A 107 11.28 -3.49 -3.29
C LYS A 107 10.79 -2.10 -2.95
N ASN A 108 9.48 -1.93 -2.83
CA ASN A 108 8.85 -0.64 -2.66
C ASN A 108 8.05 -0.58 -1.35
N LYS A 109 6.73 -0.48 -1.43
CA LYS A 109 5.81 -0.50 -0.28
C LYS A 109 5.68 -1.92 0.27
N GLY A 110 5.51 -2.06 1.59
CA GLY A 110 5.16 -3.32 2.25
C GLY A 110 6.29 -4.02 3.00
N LYS A 111 7.42 -3.34 3.23
CA LYS A 111 8.58 -3.89 3.94
C LYS A 111 8.26 -4.17 5.42
N SER A 112 7.38 -3.37 6.01
CA SER A 112 7.01 -3.49 7.43
C SER A 112 6.28 -4.81 7.71
N ALA A 113 6.57 -5.42 8.86
CA ALA A 113 5.84 -6.60 9.31
C ALA A 113 4.35 -6.30 9.55
N GLY A 114 4.02 -5.05 9.89
CA GLY A 114 2.65 -4.59 10.07
C GLY A 114 1.86 -4.63 8.75
N VAL A 115 2.44 -4.14 7.66
CA VAL A 115 1.81 -4.18 6.33
C VAL A 115 1.55 -5.61 5.88
N LYS A 116 2.55 -6.50 6.00
CA LYS A 116 2.39 -7.93 5.67
C LYS A 116 1.26 -8.57 6.47
N LYS A 117 1.17 -8.28 7.76
CA LYS A 117 0.07 -8.76 8.61
C LYS A 117 -1.28 -8.19 8.16
N LYS A 118 -1.37 -6.91 7.77
CA LYS A 118 -2.61 -6.32 7.27
C LYS A 118 -3.04 -6.92 5.94
N LEU A 119 -2.11 -7.16 5.02
CA LEU A 119 -2.37 -7.84 3.76
C LEU A 119 -2.87 -9.28 3.98
N ALA A 120 -2.27 -10.01 4.93
CA ALA A 120 -2.73 -11.35 5.30
C ALA A 120 -4.16 -11.34 5.85
N LEU A 121 -4.51 -10.36 6.69
CA LEU A 121 -5.89 -10.19 7.17
C LEU A 121 -6.88 -9.84 6.05
N MET A 122 -6.42 -9.18 4.99
CA MET A 122 -7.26 -8.82 3.84
C MET A 122 -7.33 -9.93 2.79
N ALA A 123 -6.45 -10.94 2.85
CA ALA A 123 -6.20 -11.88 1.78
C ALA A 123 -7.47 -12.61 1.30
N ASP A 124 -8.24 -13.16 2.23
CA ASP A 124 -9.47 -13.91 1.94
C ASP A 124 -10.51 -13.06 1.18
N SER A 125 -10.65 -11.79 1.55
CA SER A 125 -11.61 -10.87 0.94
C SER A 125 -11.15 -10.28 -0.40
N SER A 126 -9.85 -10.30 -0.66
CA SER A 126 -9.22 -9.59 -1.78
C SER A 126 -8.65 -10.52 -2.84
N GLY A 127 -8.65 -11.84 -2.59
CA GLY A 127 -8.11 -12.84 -3.50
C GLY A 127 -6.58 -12.80 -3.57
N LEU A 128 -5.92 -12.33 -2.51
CA LEU A 128 -4.46 -12.33 -2.42
C LEU A 128 -3.98 -13.72 -2.04
N LEU A 129 -3.02 -14.20 -2.81
CA LEU A 129 -2.49 -15.54 -2.71
C LEU A 129 -1.04 -15.51 -2.25
N GLN A 130 -0.65 -16.57 -1.55
CA GLN A 130 0.72 -16.83 -1.18
C GLN A 130 1.48 -17.35 -2.40
N GLU A 131 2.66 -16.79 -2.70
CA GLU A 131 3.54 -17.32 -3.74
C GLU A 131 3.87 -18.79 -3.46
N ASN A 132 3.60 -19.65 -4.44
CA ASN A 132 4.07 -21.02 -4.47
C ASN A 132 4.54 -21.35 -5.90
N THR A 133 5.71 -20.81 -6.26
CA THR A 133 6.50 -21.14 -7.46
C THR A 133 5.76 -21.06 -8.80
N SER A 134 5.82 -19.91 -9.49
CA SER A 134 5.78 -19.72 -10.97
C SER A 134 4.72 -20.48 -11.81
N LYS A 135 3.78 -21.15 -11.18
CA LYS A 135 2.77 -22.06 -11.72
C LYS A 135 1.60 -22.00 -10.74
N PRO A 136 0.34 -21.99 -11.21
CA PRO A 136 -0.81 -22.01 -10.33
C PRO A 136 -0.65 -23.11 -9.27
N PRO A 137 -0.67 -22.78 -7.97
CA PRO A 137 -0.72 -23.81 -6.96
C PRO A 137 -1.96 -24.66 -7.21
N ALA A 138 -1.82 -25.98 -7.13
CA ALA A 138 -2.94 -26.92 -7.30
C ALA A 138 -4.11 -26.63 -6.33
N THR A 139 -3.81 -25.92 -5.23
CA THR A 139 -4.78 -25.33 -4.32
C THR A 139 -4.32 -23.92 -3.95
N PRO A 140 -5.01 -22.86 -4.39
CA PRO A 140 -4.70 -21.49 -3.99
C PRO A 140 -4.73 -21.36 -2.47
N GLN A 141 -3.65 -20.86 -1.88
CA GLN A 141 -3.56 -20.58 -0.44
C GLN A 141 -3.64 -19.07 -0.23
N PRO A 142 -4.44 -18.59 0.74
CA PRO A 142 -4.45 -17.18 1.11
C PRO A 142 -3.05 -16.70 1.52
N TYR A 143 -2.73 -15.45 1.22
CA TYR A 143 -1.47 -14.84 1.63
C TYR A 143 -1.33 -14.82 3.16
N THR A 144 -0.21 -15.30 3.69
CA THR A 144 0.02 -15.46 5.15
C THR A 144 1.17 -14.59 5.70
N GLY A 145 1.71 -13.68 4.89
CA GLY A 145 2.77 -12.75 5.31
C GLY A 145 4.14 -12.96 4.65
N GLY A 146 4.20 -13.63 3.49
CA GLY A 146 5.44 -13.78 2.71
C GLY A 146 5.98 -12.48 2.12
N THR A 147 7.11 -12.56 1.41
CA THR A 147 7.72 -11.40 0.72
C THR A 147 7.02 -11.03 -0.57
N ILE A 148 6.41 -12.01 -1.22
CA ILE A 148 5.67 -11.82 -2.46
C ILE A 148 4.20 -12.13 -2.20
N VAL A 149 3.35 -11.27 -2.74
CA VAL A 149 1.91 -11.44 -2.75
C VAL A 149 1.43 -11.52 -4.19
N GLU A 150 0.51 -12.43 -4.47
CA GLU A 150 0.03 -12.69 -5.82
C GLU A 150 -1.48 -12.43 -5.93
N MET A 151 -1.93 -12.06 -7.12
CA MET A 151 -3.34 -11.91 -7.44
C MET A 151 -3.64 -12.57 -8.79
N LYS A 152 -4.63 -13.46 -8.79
CA LYS A 152 -5.09 -14.12 -10.01
C LYS A 152 -5.80 -13.14 -10.93
N VAL A 153 -5.37 -13.11 -12.19
CA VAL A 153 -6.03 -12.35 -13.28
C VAL A 153 -6.98 -13.24 -14.06
N HIS A 154 -6.51 -14.43 -14.48
CA HIS A 154 -7.25 -15.41 -15.29
C HIS A 154 -6.91 -16.84 -14.90
#